data_AF-F0GUY1-F1
#
_entry.id   AF-F0GUY1-F1
#
_cell.length_a   1.000
_cell.length_b   1.000
_cell.length_c   1.000
_cell.angle_alpha   90.00
_cell.angle_beta   90.00
_cell.angle_gamma   90.00
#
_symmetry.space_group_name_H-M   'P 1'
#
loop_
_entity.id
_entity.type
_entity.pdbx_description
1 polymer ?
#
loop_
_entity_poly.entity_id
_entity_poly.type
_entity_poly.pdbx_seq_one_letter_code
_entity_poly.pdbx_strand_id
1 'polypeptide(L)' 'MDIKEILSKQLDISEKRIGSVIDLLDDGSTVAFIARYRKEVTGNLTDVEIREIEKILKNIEILKKDKKR' A
#
# COMPACT_ATOMS: atom_id res chain seq x y z
N MET A 1 -1.56 -15.10 -6.66
CA MET A 1 -2.21 -13.78 -6.81
C MET A 1 -1.29 -12.76 -6.17
N ASP A 2 -0.85 -11.79 -6.97
CA ASP A 2 0.06 -10.74 -6.49
C ASP A 2 -0.71 -9.82 -5.51
N ILE A 3 -0.06 -9.38 -4.44
CA ILE A 3 -0.69 -8.45 -3.47
C ILE A 3 -1.03 -7.13 -4.18
N LYS A 4 -0.16 -6.67 -5.09
CA LYS A 4 -0.34 -5.43 -5.85
C LYS A 4 -1.58 -5.51 -6.75
N GLU A 5 -1.81 -6.66 -7.38
CA GLU A 5 -2.99 -6.92 -8.21
C GLU A 5 -4.30 -6.87 -7.39
N ILE A 6 -4.31 -7.47 -6.18
CA ILE A 6 -5.47 -7.45 -5.28
C ILE A 6 -5.79 -6.01 -4.86
N LEU A 7 -4.79 -5.27 -4.40
CA LEU A 7 -4.93 -3.87 -4.00
C LEU A 7 -5.40 -3.00 -5.17
N SER A 8 -4.85 -3.22 -6.36
CA SER A 8 -5.19 -2.46 -7.56
C SER A 8 -6.66 -2.64 -7.93
N LYS A 9 -7.16 -3.89 -7.91
CA LYS A 9 -8.57 -4.19 -8.16
C LYS A 9 -9.52 -3.66 -7.09
N GLN A 10 -9.09 -3.57 -5.83
CA GLN A 10 -9.94 -3.10 -4.73
C GLN A 10 -10.02 -1.58 -4.62
N LEU A 11 -8.92 -0.88 -4.90
CA LEU A 11 -8.79 0.56 -4.67
C LEU A 11 -8.86 1.38 -5.98
N ASP A 12 -8.89 0.73 -7.14
CA ASP A 12 -8.81 1.38 -8.45
C ASP A 12 -7.53 2.25 -8.60
N ILE A 13 -6.43 1.78 -7.99
CA ILE A 13 -5.11 2.42 -8.05
C ILE A 13 -4.19 1.54 -8.88
N SER A 14 -3.32 2.12 -9.71
CA SER A 14 -2.39 1.33 -10.50
C SER A 14 -1.36 0.59 -9.64
N GLU A 15 -1.00 -0.63 -10.04
CA GLU A 15 -0.01 -1.45 -9.33
C GLU A 15 1.33 -0.74 -9.13
N LYS A 16 1.71 0.14 -10.06
CA LYS A 16 2.93 0.97 -9.95
C LYS A 16 2.87 1.93 -8.75
N ARG A 17 1.75 2.63 -8.57
CA ARG A 17 1.55 3.57 -7.46
C ARG A 17 1.46 2.80 -6.14
N ILE A 18 0.74 1.67 -6.12
CA ILE A 18 0.68 0.77 -4.96
C ILE A 18 2.07 0.26 -4.59
N GLY A 19 2.84 -0.22 -5.56
CA GLY A 19 4.21 -0.68 -5.34
C GLY A 19 5.07 0.40 -4.70
N SER A 20 4.99 1.63 -5.20
CA SER A 20 5.73 2.76 -4.63
C SER A 20 5.36 3.05 -3.17
N VAL A 21 4.08 2.88 -2.80
CA VAL A 21 3.63 3.02 -1.41
C VAL A 21 4.14 1.86 -0.55
N ILE A 22 4.06 0.62 -1.03
CA ILE A 22 4.55 -0.56 -0.32
C ILE A 22 6.05 -0.42 -0.04
N ASP A 23 6.85 -0.08 -1.05
CA ASP A 23 8.30 0.08 -0.90
C ASP A 23 8.63 1.14 0.16
N LEU A 24 7.91 2.26 0.18
CA LEU A 24 8.09 3.31 1.20
C LEU A 24 7.68 2.87 2.60
N LEU A 25 6.60 2.09 2.74
CA LEU A 25 6.15 1.54 4.02
C LEU A 25 7.14 0.50 4.55
N ASP A 26 7.69 -0.34 3.67
CA ASP A 26 8.72 -1.34 3.99
C ASP A 26 10.04 -0.68 4.43
N ASP A 27 10.37 0.48 3.85
CA ASP A 27 11.48 1.35 4.29
C ASP A 27 11.22 2.08 5.63
N GLY A 28 10.06 1.85 6.26
CA GLY A 28 9.67 2.43 7.54
C GLY A 28 9.07 3.83 7.47
N SER A 29 8.70 4.31 6.28
CA SER A 29 7.98 5.58 6.14
C SER A 29 6.57 5.45 6.72
N THR A 30 6.07 6.53 7.33
CA THR A 30 4.69 6.57 7.84
C THR A 30 3.73 7.15 6.81
N VAL A 31 2.44 6.82 6.91
CA VAL A 31 1.38 7.34 6.02
C VAL A 31 1.42 8.87 5.92
N ALA A 32 1.52 9.56 7.07
CA ALA A 32 1.57 11.02 7.11
C ALA A 32 2.82 11.59 6.43
N PHE A 33 3.96 10.92 6.57
CA PHE A 33 5.20 11.31 5.89
C PHE A 33 5.09 11.12 4.37
N ILE A 34 4.59 9.96 3.93
CA ILE A 34 4.43 9.65 2.49
C ILE A 34 3.47 10.66 1.85
N ALA A 35 2.30 10.88 2.45
CA ALA A 35 1.29 11.81 1.94
C ALA A 35 1.79 13.25 1.86
N ARG A 36 2.74 13.66 2.72
CA ARG A 36 3.25 15.03 2.77
C ARG A 36 4.51 15.25 1.93
N TYR A 37 5.41 14.27 1.87
CA TYR A 37 6.77 14.43 1.33
C TYR A 37 7.13 13.49 0.17
N ARG A 38 6.25 12.55 -0.20
CA ARG A 38 6.48 11.57 -1.29
C ARG A 38 5.38 11.57 -2.34
N LYS A 39 4.65 12.68 -2.48
CA LYS A 39 3.55 12.83 -3.42
C LYS A 39 3.95 12.48 -4.86
N GLU A 40 5.07 13.00 -5.35
CA GLU A 40 5.47 12.73 -6.74
C GLU A 40 5.78 11.24 -6.99
N VAL A 41 6.41 10.58 -6.02
CA VAL A 41 6.76 9.16 -6.08
C VAL A 41 5.50 8.27 -6.10
N THR A 42 4.49 8.63 -5.31
CA THR A 42 3.22 7.89 -5.25
C THR A 42 2.21 8.30 -6.33
N GLY A 43 2.53 9.29 -7.17
CA GLY A 43 1.60 9.84 -8.15
C GLY A 43 0.45 10.63 -7.50
N ASN A 44 0.76 11.42 -6.47
CA ASN A 44 -0.14 12.28 -5.70
C ASN A 44 -1.25 11.53 -4.96
N LEU A 45 -0.96 10.33 -4.43
CA LEU A 45 -1.90 9.67 -3.53
C LEU A 45 -2.12 10.50 -2.26
N THR A 46 -3.38 10.56 -1.83
CA THR A 46 -3.83 11.20 -0.60
C THR A 46 -3.50 10.35 0.62
N ASP A 47 -3.54 10.96 1.81
CA ASP A 47 -3.33 10.22 3.08
C ASP A 47 -4.39 9.13 3.29
N VAL A 48 -5.62 9.35 2.81
CA VAL A 48 -6.71 8.37 2.86
C VAL A 48 -6.38 7.16 1.99
N GLU A 49 -6.02 7.36 0.72
CA GLU A 49 -5.65 6.27 -0.19
C GLU A 49 -4.44 5.48 0.32
N ILE A 50 -3.41 6.17 0.84
CA ILE A 50 -2.21 5.52 1.39
C ILE A 50 -2.58 4.70 2.64
N ARG A 51 -3.48 5.19 3.49
CA ARG A 51 -3.96 4.46 4.67
C ARG A 51 -4.77 3.22 4.29
N GLU A 52 -5.57 3.29 3.23
CA GLU A 52 -6.32 2.14 2.74
C GLU A 52 -5.39 1.07 2.18
N ILE A 53 -4.36 1.46 1.43
CA ILE A 53 -3.30 0.54 0.97
C ILE A 53 -2.65 -0.16 2.18
N GLU A 54 -2.20 0.60 3.18
CA GLU A 54 -1.57 0.05 4.39
C GLU A 54 -2.48 -0.94 5.13
N LYS A 55 -3.76 -0.59 5.29
CA LYS A 55 -4.76 -1.42 5.98
C LYS A 55 -4.99 -2.75 5.25
N ILE A 56 -5.21 -2.71 3.94
CA ILE A 56 -5.46 -3.92 3.14
C ILE A 56 -4.20 -4.79 3.07
N LEU A 57 -3.02 -4.18 2.91
CA LEU A 57 -1.74 -4.88 2.94
C LEU A 57 -1.59 -5.70 4.23
N LYS A 58 -1.73 -5.06 5.39
CA LYS A 58 -1.65 -5.72 6.71
C LYS A 58 -2.65 -6.86 6.85
N ASN A 59 -3.89 -6.66 6.40
CA ASN A 59 -4.92 -7.70 6.44
C ASN A 59 -4.51 -8.93 5.61
N ILE A 60 -4.00 -8.72 4.38
CA ILE A 60 -3.56 -9.82 3.52
C ILE A 60 -2.37 -10.56 4.15
N GLU A 61 -1.42 -9.85 4.75
CA GLU A 61 -0.28 -10.46 5.44
C GLU A 61 -0.70 -11.34 6.62
N ILE A 62 -1.67 -10.87 7.43
CA ILE A 62 -2.25 -11.66 8.53
C ILE A 62 -2.87 -12.95 7.98
N LEU A 63 -3.74 -12.83 6.97
CA LEU A 63 -4.39 -14.00 6.35
C LEU A 63 -3.38 -14.99 5.74
N LYS A 64 -2.27 -14.48 5.18
CA LYS A 64 -1.18 -15.32 4.67
C LYS A 64 -0.41 -16.03 5.78
N LYS A 65 -0.23 -15.40 6.94
CA LYS A 65 0.39 -16.03 8.13
C LYS A 65 -0.51 -17.11 8.72
N ASP A 66 -1.82 -16.85 8.80
CA ASP A 66 -2.79 -17.80 9.35
C ASP A 66 -2.93 -19.06 8.48
N LYS A 67 -2.93 -18.92 7.15
CA LYS A 67 -2.94 -20.08 6.22
C LYS A 67 -1.66 -20.93 6.26
N LYS A 68 -0.60 -20.45 6.91
CA LYS A 68 0.70 -21.14 6.99
C LYS A 68 0.88 -21.89 8.32
N ARG A 69 -0.09 -21.78 9.23
CA ARG A 69 -0.22 -22.60 10.44
C ARG A 69 -1.06 -23.83 10.15
#